data_AF-A0A416WF87-F1
#
_entry.id   AF-A0A416WF87-F1
#
_cell.length_a   1.000
_cell.length_b   1.000
_cell.length_c   1.000
_cell.angle_alpha   90.00
_cell.angle_beta   90.00
_cell.angle_gamma   90.00
#
_symmetry.space_group_name_H-M   'P 1'
#
loop_
_entity.id
_entity.type
_entity.pdbx_description
1 polymer ?
#
loop_
_entity_poly.entity_id
_entity_poly.type
_entity_poly.pdbx_seq_one_letter_code
_entity_poly.pdbx_strand_id
1 'polypeptide(L)'
;MKRVFFVIQILVLTVVFSGGNRDIEAGNMNMPSFPSQAQDQGYYSQLERNGNFYLKDHTWLRNGENHIQVGISYSMVAAIGNKVTFISPAKAVGDTFVKNELLAEIEGVGGTTNLYAPCAGVIKGINPMIETPYQMQPNQVWVYKCHLKRDQLGPLMDDQEYAAALQ
;
A
#
# COMPACT_ATOMS: atom_id res chain seq x y z
N MET A 1 9.49 68.78 50.72
CA MET A 1 10.84 68.19 50.63
C MET A 1 10.79 66.98 49.70
N LYS A 2 11.82 66.83 48.84
CA LYS A 2 12.07 65.79 47.82
C LYS A 2 11.73 64.36 48.35
N ARG A 3 11.35 63.37 47.53
CA ARG A 3 12.19 62.74 46.50
C ARG A 3 11.38 61.91 45.51
N VAL A 4 11.75 62.07 44.24
CA VAL A 4 11.46 61.21 43.08
C VAL A 4 12.27 59.91 43.21
N PHE A 5 11.66 58.76 42.91
CA PHE A 5 12.38 57.55 42.51
C PHE A 5 11.63 56.82 41.41
N PHE A 6 12.22 56.83 40.21
CA PHE A 6 11.91 56.00 39.05
C PHE A 6 12.75 54.73 39.13
N VAL A 7 12.17 53.52 39.13
CA VAL A 7 12.90 52.29 38.75
C VAL A 7 11.95 51.21 38.18
N ILE A 8 12.01 51.03 36.85
CA ILE A 8 12.16 49.80 36.04
C ILE A 8 11.15 48.64 36.19
N GLN A 9 10.54 48.28 35.04
CA GLN A 9 9.68 47.13 34.75
C GLN A 9 10.36 45.76 34.92
N ILE A 10 9.59 44.74 35.34
CA ILE A 10 9.74 43.35 34.90
C ILE A 10 8.33 42.72 34.79
N LEU A 11 7.95 42.26 33.61
CA LEU A 11 6.72 41.51 33.33
C LEU A 11 6.99 40.02 33.56
N VAL A 12 6.34 39.39 34.54
CA VAL A 12 6.38 37.94 34.76
C VAL A 12 4.97 37.40 34.63
N LEU A 13 4.67 36.75 33.50
CA LEU A 13 3.41 36.05 33.28
C LEU A 13 3.56 34.62 33.83
N THR A 14 3.07 34.38 35.04
CA THR A 14 2.95 33.03 35.61
C THR A 14 1.71 32.35 35.04
N VAL A 15 1.90 31.27 34.28
CA VAL A 15 0.84 30.30 33.96
C VAL A 15 0.87 29.23 35.04
N VAL A 16 -0.19 29.14 35.85
CA VAL A 16 -0.43 28.02 36.77
C VAL A 16 -1.75 27.35 36.41
N PHE A 17 -1.65 26.03 36.26
CA PHE A 17 -2.67 25.07 35.90
C PHE A 17 -3.83 24.97 36.90
N SER A 18 -5.02 24.68 36.39
CA SER A 18 -6.10 23.94 37.05
C SER A 18 -6.91 23.32 35.91
N GLY A 19 -7.12 22.02 35.77
CA GLY A 19 -7.52 21.02 36.75
C GLY A 19 -8.71 20.32 36.08
N GLY A 20 -8.59 19.02 35.81
CA GLY A 20 -9.35 18.32 34.78
C GLY A 20 -10.84 18.14 35.02
N ASN A 21 -11.53 17.68 33.97
CA ASN A 21 -12.57 16.65 34.07
C ASN A 21 -12.77 15.98 32.71
N ARG A 22 -12.96 14.65 32.75
CA ARG A 22 -13.22 13.79 31.60
C ARG A 22 -14.71 13.69 31.41
N ASP A 23 -15.19 14.06 30.22
CA ASP A 23 -16.48 13.62 29.72
C ASP A 23 -16.25 12.95 28.36
N ILE A 24 -16.37 11.62 28.33
CA ILE A 24 -16.48 10.86 27.08
C ILE A 24 -17.94 11.00 26.64
N GLU A 25 -18.19 11.99 25.79
CA GLU A 25 -19.36 11.98 24.93
C GLU A 25 -18.97 11.27 23.63
N ALA A 26 -19.48 10.05 23.47
CA ALA A 26 -19.53 9.37 22.17
C ALA A 26 -20.50 10.15 21.27
N GLY A 27 -20.06 11.30 20.79
CA GLY A 27 -20.73 12.09 19.78
C GLY A 27 -20.63 11.35 18.46
N ASN A 28 -21.77 10.84 18.01
CA ASN A 28 -22.01 10.38 16.65
C ASN A 28 -21.78 11.56 15.68
N MET A 29 -20.52 11.87 15.38
CA MET A 29 -20.18 12.82 14.33
C MET A 29 -20.25 12.07 13.00
N ASN A 30 -21.35 12.30 12.28
CA ASN A 30 -21.37 12.16 10.83
C ASN A 30 -20.24 13.04 10.27
N MET A 31 -19.06 12.45 10.10
CA MET A 31 -18.02 13.04 9.27
C MET A 31 -18.59 13.13 7.86
N PRO A 32 -18.58 14.30 7.22
CA PRO A 32 -18.71 14.35 5.78
C PRO A 32 -17.60 13.46 5.22
N SER A 33 -17.95 12.38 4.52
CA SER A 33 -16.97 11.64 3.76
C SER A 33 -16.31 12.63 2.81
N PHE A 34 -14.98 12.76 2.92
CA PHE A 34 -14.22 13.56 1.98
C PHE A 34 -14.63 13.16 0.55
N PRO A 35 -14.90 14.11 -0.36
CA PRO A 35 -15.07 13.75 -1.76
C PRO A 35 -13.78 13.03 -2.19
N SER A 36 -13.90 11.76 -2.57
CA SER A 36 -12.79 10.82 -2.83
C SER A 36 -11.87 11.20 -4.00
N GLN A 37 -12.01 12.41 -4.53
CA GLN A 37 -11.39 12.87 -5.76
C GLN A 37 -10.13 13.73 -5.54
N ALA A 38 -9.67 13.92 -4.31
CA ALA A 38 -8.56 14.83 -3.97
C ALA A 38 -7.41 14.24 -3.12
N GLN A 39 -7.25 12.90 -3.07
CA GLN A 39 -5.99 12.28 -2.63
C GLN A 39 -5.24 11.76 -3.87
N ASP A 40 -4.27 12.56 -4.33
CA ASP A 40 -3.28 12.34 -5.40
C ASP A 40 -3.79 11.70 -6.70
N GLN A 41 -4.18 12.56 -7.65
CA GLN A 41 -4.56 12.15 -9.02
C GLN A 41 -3.46 11.38 -9.79
N GLY A 42 -2.23 11.33 -9.28
CA GLY A 42 -1.13 10.57 -9.90
C GLY A 42 -1.13 9.08 -9.57
N TYR A 43 -1.38 8.70 -8.31
CA TYR A 43 -1.16 7.33 -7.82
C TYR A 43 -2.36 6.79 -7.06
N TYR A 44 -2.81 5.58 -7.42
CA TYR A 44 -3.63 4.74 -6.56
C TYR A 44 -2.80 4.24 -5.36
N SER A 45 -3.23 4.61 -4.16
CA SER A 45 -2.88 3.87 -2.93
C SER A 45 -3.88 2.73 -2.66
N GLN A 46 -5.06 2.77 -3.28
CA GLN A 46 -6.11 1.76 -3.22
C GLN A 46 -6.86 1.69 -4.56
N LEU A 47 -7.34 0.50 -4.89
CA LEU A 47 -8.32 0.20 -5.94
C LEU A 47 -9.72 0.64 -5.49
N GLU A 48 -10.58 0.96 -6.45
CA GLU A 48 -11.95 1.46 -6.19
C GLU A 48 -12.85 0.43 -5.50
N ARG A 49 -12.55 -0.86 -5.66
CA ARG A 49 -13.29 -1.98 -5.11
C ARG A 49 -12.36 -2.88 -4.30
N ASN A 50 -12.92 -3.57 -3.30
CA ASN A 50 -12.21 -4.60 -2.55
C ASN A 50 -12.39 -5.97 -3.25
N GLY A 51 -11.37 -6.82 -3.17
CA GLY A 51 -11.35 -8.12 -3.82
C GLY A 51 -9.99 -8.42 -4.43
N ASN A 52 -9.88 -9.58 -5.08
CA ASN A 52 -8.75 -9.86 -5.95
C ASN A 52 -9.02 -9.18 -7.29
N PHE A 53 -8.00 -8.52 -7.82
CA PHE A 53 -8.01 -8.00 -9.17
C PHE A 53 -6.82 -8.55 -9.94
N TYR A 54 -7.01 -8.69 -11.24
CA TYR A 54 -6.03 -9.22 -12.16
C TYR A 54 -5.89 -8.30 -13.35
N LEU A 55 -4.69 -8.27 -13.91
CA LEU A 55 -4.41 -7.67 -15.20
C LEU A 55 -4.19 -8.74 -16.24
N LYS A 56 -4.27 -8.35 -17.51
CA LYS A 56 -4.08 -9.24 -18.67
C LYS A 56 -2.71 -9.91 -18.68
N ASP A 57 -1.70 -9.28 -18.08
CA ASP A 57 -0.35 -9.79 -17.94
C ASP A 57 -0.16 -10.74 -16.74
N HIS A 58 -1.27 -11.21 -16.15
CA HIS A 58 -1.29 -12.10 -14.98
C HIS A 58 -0.74 -11.46 -13.69
N THR A 59 -0.67 -10.13 -13.60
CA THR A 59 -0.44 -9.44 -12.33
C THR A 59 -1.67 -9.54 -11.44
N TRP A 60 -1.48 -9.89 -10.18
CA TRP A 60 -2.50 -9.86 -9.13
C TRP A 60 -2.37 -8.59 -8.28
N LEU A 61 -3.52 -7.99 -7.95
CA LEU A 61 -3.64 -6.74 -7.20
C LEU A 61 -4.73 -6.88 -6.12
N ARG A 62 -4.47 -6.34 -4.92
CA ARG A 62 -5.48 -6.27 -3.85
C ARG A 62 -5.25 -5.08 -2.93
N ASN A 63 -6.33 -4.51 -2.41
CA ASN A 63 -6.26 -3.43 -1.42
C ASN A 63 -5.65 -3.90 -0.09
N GLY A 64 -4.68 -3.13 0.40
CA GLY A 64 -4.32 -3.02 1.81
C GLY A 64 -4.80 -1.70 2.41
N GLU A 65 -4.38 -1.41 3.64
CA GLU A 65 -4.85 -0.23 4.39
C GLU A 65 -4.46 1.12 3.75
N ASN A 66 -3.29 1.21 3.11
CA ASN A 66 -2.82 2.41 2.40
C ASN A 66 -1.80 2.07 1.30
N HIS A 67 -2.02 0.95 0.63
CA HIS A 67 -1.20 0.43 -0.45
C HIS A 67 -1.99 -0.61 -1.23
N ILE A 68 -1.53 -0.89 -2.45
CA ILE A 68 -1.97 -2.03 -3.22
C ILE A 68 -0.93 -3.13 -3.05
N GLN A 69 -1.36 -4.32 -2.66
CA GLN A 69 -0.51 -5.51 -2.72
C GLN A 69 -0.40 -5.95 -4.18
N VAL A 70 0.81 -6.24 -4.63
CA VAL A 70 1.14 -6.61 -6.02
C VAL A 70 1.84 -7.96 -6.01
N GLY A 71 1.38 -8.87 -6.87
CA GLY A 71 1.88 -10.25 -6.98
C GLY A 71 1.61 -10.86 -8.34
N ILE A 72 1.85 -12.18 -8.44
CA ILE A 72 1.47 -12.96 -9.61
C ILE A 72 0.08 -13.58 -9.43
N SER A 73 -0.63 -13.87 -10.51
CA SER A 73 -1.94 -14.51 -10.44
C SER A 73 -1.84 -15.96 -9.95
N TYR A 74 -2.97 -16.49 -9.47
CA TYR A 74 -3.06 -17.91 -9.08
C TYR A 74 -2.78 -18.86 -10.25
N SER A 75 -3.11 -18.47 -11.49
CA SER A 75 -2.78 -19.29 -12.66
C SER A 75 -1.26 -19.34 -12.90
N MET A 76 -0.52 -18.26 -12.59
CA MET A 76 0.94 -18.27 -12.68
C MET A 76 1.57 -19.10 -11.58
N VAL A 77 1.01 -19.09 -10.36
CA VAL A 77 1.43 -20.03 -9.30
C VAL A 77 1.21 -21.47 -9.72
N ALA A 78 0.09 -21.78 -10.36
CA ALA A 78 -0.17 -23.11 -10.90
C ALA A 78 0.84 -23.48 -12.00
N ALA A 79 1.17 -22.54 -12.90
CA ALA A 79 2.12 -22.74 -13.99
C ALA A 79 3.54 -23.07 -13.50
N ILE A 80 3.97 -22.53 -12.35
CA ILE A 80 5.27 -22.85 -11.72
C ILE A 80 5.21 -24.05 -10.76
N GLY A 81 4.19 -24.91 -10.89
CA GLY A 81 4.11 -26.16 -10.13
C GLY A 81 3.39 -26.03 -8.77
N ASN A 82 2.45 -25.09 -8.64
CA ASN A 82 1.55 -24.88 -7.49
C ASN A 82 2.22 -24.52 -6.15
N LYS A 83 3.55 -24.39 -6.10
CA LYS A 83 4.28 -24.07 -4.88
C LYS A 83 5.48 -23.20 -5.17
N VAL A 84 5.51 -22.03 -4.55
CA VAL A 84 6.66 -21.12 -4.59
C VAL A 84 7.75 -21.63 -3.64
N THR A 85 8.97 -21.70 -4.12
CA THR A 85 10.15 -22.17 -3.39
C THR A 85 11.15 -21.05 -3.13
N PHE A 86 11.17 -20.01 -3.96
CA PHE A 86 12.04 -18.85 -3.81
C PHE A 86 11.44 -17.60 -4.46
N ILE A 87 11.72 -16.43 -3.87
CA ILE A 87 11.37 -15.12 -4.43
C ILE A 87 12.58 -14.21 -4.28
N SER A 88 13.04 -13.64 -5.40
CA SER A 88 14.11 -12.64 -5.44
C SER A 88 13.54 -11.26 -5.74
N PRO A 89 13.41 -10.37 -4.74
CA PRO A 89 12.96 -9.00 -4.98
C PRO A 89 14.03 -8.19 -5.73
N ALA A 90 13.67 -7.59 -6.86
CA ALA A 90 14.56 -6.71 -7.64
C ALA A 90 14.54 -5.24 -7.18
N LYS A 91 13.67 -4.87 -6.23
CA LYS A 91 13.45 -3.50 -5.77
C LYS A 91 13.40 -3.40 -4.25
N ALA A 92 13.91 -2.30 -3.71
CA ALA A 92 13.87 -1.97 -2.30
C ALA A 92 12.66 -1.08 -1.96
N VAL A 93 12.33 -0.97 -0.68
CA VAL A 93 11.32 -0.02 -0.19
C VAL A 93 11.79 1.41 -0.48
N GLY A 94 10.92 2.22 -1.07
CA GLY A 94 11.22 3.58 -1.50
C GLY A 94 11.57 3.69 -2.99
N ASP A 95 11.94 2.58 -3.65
CA ASP A 95 12.26 2.60 -5.06
C ASP A 95 11.03 2.94 -5.90
N THR A 96 11.27 3.76 -6.93
CA THR A 96 10.32 3.97 -8.02
C THR A 96 10.56 2.94 -9.12
N PHE A 97 9.52 2.60 -9.85
CA PHE A 97 9.60 1.74 -11.02
C PHE A 97 8.70 2.26 -12.15
N VAL A 98 8.98 1.83 -13.37
CA VAL A 98 8.16 2.11 -14.57
C VAL A 98 7.53 0.82 -15.12
N LYS A 99 6.54 0.98 -16.01
CA LYS A 99 5.86 -0.17 -16.64
C LYS A 99 6.87 -1.12 -17.31
N ASN A 100 6.62 -2.42 -17.18
CA ASN A 100 7.42 -3.54 -17.69
C ASN A 100 8.81 -3.70 -17.03
N GLU A 101 9.13 -2.91 -16.00
CA GLU A 101 10.36 -3.12 -15.24
C GLU A 101 10.24 -4.39 -14.38
N LEU A 102 11.34 -5.14 -14.22
CA LEU A 102 11.38 -6.33 -13.37
C LEU A 102 11.21 -5.91 -11.90
N LEU A 103 10.23 -6.51 -11.23
CA LEU A 103 10.00 -6.31 -9.79
C LEU A 103 10.51 -7.49 -8.97
N ALA A 104 10.31 -8.72 -9.42
CA ALA A 104 10.82 -9.91 -8.73
C ALA A 104 10.93 -11.10 -9.67
N GLU A 105 11.89 -11.97 -9.38
CA GLU A 105 11.96 -13.33 -9.94
C GLU A 105 11.33 -14.29 -8.94
N ILE A 106 10.53 -15.24 -9.43
CA ILE A 106 9.76 -16.15 -8.60
C ILE A 106 10.00 -17.58 -9.11
N GLU A 107 10.46 -18.44 -8.23
CA GLU A 107 10.70 -19.85 -8.53
C GLU A 107 9.70 -20.71 -7.77
N GLY A 108 9.19 -21.72 -8.46
CA GLY A 108 8.41 -22.80 -7.89
C GLY A 108 8.96 -24.17 -8.27
N VAL A 109 8.31 -25.21 -7.78
CA VAL A 109 8.72 -26.61 -8.00
C VAL A 109 8.75 -26.99 -9.49
N GLY A 110 7.90 -26.37 -10.30
CA GLY A 110 7.73 -26.67 -11.72
C GLY A 110 8.46 -25.71 -12.67
N GLY A 111 9.15 -24.69 -12.18
CA GLY A 111 9.84 -23.71 -13.02
C GLY A 111 9.88 -22.30 -12.43
N THR A 112 10.27 -21.33 -13.24
CA THR A 112 10.43 -19.93 -12.86
C THR A 112 9.46 -19.01 -13.61
N THR A 113 9.14 -17.88 -13.00
CA THR A 113 8.40 -16.78 -13.62
C THR A 113 8.87 -15.43 -13.05
N ASN A 114 8.51 -14.35 -13.73
CA ASN A 114 8.89 -13.00 -13.33
C ASN A 114 7.64 -12.15 -13.06
N LEU A 115 7.71 -11.35 -12.01
CA LEU A 115 6.76 -10.27 -11.76
C LEU A 115 7.30 -8.99 -12.39
N TYR A 116 6.59 -8.49 -13.40
CA TYR A 116 6.86 -7.20 -14.03
C TYR A 116 5.91 -6.11 -13.53
N ALA A 117 6.38 -4.87 -13.52
CA ALA A 117 5.59 -3.72 -13.12
C ALA A 117 4.43 -3.46 -14.11
N PRO A 118 3.17 -3.44 -13.66
CA PRO A 118 2.03 -3.21 -14.57
C PRO A 118 1.91 -1.76 -15.04
N CYS A 119 2.47 -0.83 -14.27
CA CYS A 119 2.49 0.61 -14.50
C CYS A 119 3.66 1.23 -13.71
N ALA A 120 3.86 2.54 -13.80
CA ALA A 120 4.79 3.21 -12.91
C ALA A 120 4.30 3.18 -11.45
N GLY A 121 5.22 3.20 -10.49
CA GLY A 121 4.86 3.01 -9.09
C GLY A 121 5.97 3.35 -8.11
N VAL A 122 5.65 3.21 -6.83
CA VAL A 122 6.59 3.33 -5.70
C VAL A 122 6.40 2.14 -4.78
N ILE A 123 7.49 1.45 -4.43
CA ILE A 123 7.48 0.36 -3.45
C ILE A 123 7.32 0.96 -2.04
N LYS A 124 6.30 0.51 -1.33
CA LYS A 124 5.98 0.90 0.06
C LYS A 124 6.31 -0.18 1.08
N GLY A 125 6.56 -1.40 0.64
CA GLY A 125 6.88 -2.51 1.52
C GLY A 125 7.06 -3.80 0.73
N ILE A 126 7.67 -4.78 1.38
CA ILE A 126 7.90 -6.13 0.85
C ILE A 126 7.14 -7.12 1.73
N ASN A 127 6.61 -8.20 1.16
CA ASN A 127 5.97 -9.27 1.91
C ASN A 127 6.98 -9.99 2.79
N PRO A 128 6.88 -9.94 4.13
CA PRO A 128 7.84 -10.60 5.00
C PRO A 128 7.90 -12.12 4.82
N MET A 129 6.83 -12.73 4.29
CA MET A 129 6.79 -14.18 4.03
C MET A 129 7.74 -14.59 2.88
N ILE A 130 8.27 -13.66 2.08
CA ILE A 130 9.19 -14.01 0.97
C ILE A 130 10.50 -14.65 1.46
N GLU A 131 10.85 -14.46 2.74
CA GLU A 131 11.99 -15.09 3.41
C GLU A 131 11.74 -16.58 3.67
N THR A 132 10.48 -16.99 3.79
CA THR A 132 10.06 -18.38 3.98
C THR A 132 8.96 -18.76 2.99
N PRO A 133 9.21 -18.64 1.67
CA PRO A 133 8.17 -18.75 0.64
C PRO A 133 7.55 -20.15 0.59
N TYR A 134 8.29 -21.17 1.02
CA TYR A 134 7.80 -22.54 1.19
C TYR A 134 6.65 -22.70 2.20
N GLN A 135 6.44 -21.71 3.08
CA GLN A 135 5.33 -21.63 4.03
C GLN A 135 4.11 -20.88 3.47
N MET A 136 4.26 -20.20 2.33
CA MET A 136 3.15 -19.49 1.68
C MET A 136 2.10 -20.47 1.17
N GLN A 137 0.84 -20.13 1.41
CA GLN A 137 -0.29 -20.77 0.77
C GLN A 137 -0.40 -20.30 -0.70
N PRO A 138 -1.04 -21.08 -1.59
CA PRO A 138 -1.21 -20.69 -3.00
C PRO A 138 -1.93 -19.35 -3.22
N ASN A 139 -2.68 -18.86 -2.23
CA ASN A 139 -3.35 -17.55 -2.28
C ASN A 139 -2.51 -16.40 -1.69
N GLN A 140 -1.30 -16.65 -1.18
CA GLN A 140 -0.38 -15.66 -0.64
C GLN A 140 0.63 -15.22 -1.71
N VAL A 141 0.12 -14.75 -2.84
CA VAL A 141 0.89 -14.53 -4.09
C VAL A 141 1.57 -13.17 -4.21
N TRP A 142 1.38 -12.31 -3.21
CA TRP A 142 1.87 -10.93 -3.26
C TRP A 142 3.32 -10.84 -2.82
N VAL A 143 4.07 -9.96 -3.48
CA VAL A 143 5.49 -9.70 -3.23
C VAL A 143 5.68 -8.31 -2.65
N TYR A 144 5.00 -7.30 -3.21
CA TYR A 144 5.20 -5.90 -2.81
C TYR A 144 3.91 -5.24 -2.35
N LYS A 145 4.07 -4.21 -1.53
CA LYS A 145 3.09 -3.15 -1.30
C LYS A 145 3.50 -1.97 -2.16
N CYS A 146 2.58 -1.43 -2.95
CA CYS A 146 2.89 -0.37 -3.92
C CYS A 146 1.87 0.77 -3.85
N HIS A 147 2.32 1.96 -4.26
CA HIS A 147 1.46 2.98 -4.86
C HIS A 147 1.64 2.91 -6.37
N LEU A 148 0.54 2.93 -7.14
CA LEU A 148 0.55 2.64 -8.58
C LEU A 148 0.00 3.80 -9.40
N LYS A 149 0.64 4.15 -10.51
CA LYS A 149 0.25 5.30 -11.31
C LYS A 149 -1.07 5.04 -12.05
N ARG A 150 -2.07 5.86 -11.75
CA ARG A 150 -3.48 5.60 -12.09
C ARG A 150 -3.75 5.52 -13.59
N ASP A 151 -3.23 6.48 -14.34
CA ASP A 151 -3.42 6.64 -15.79
C ASP A 151 -2.75 5.55 -16.64
N GLN A 152 -1.84 4.78 -16.06
CA GLN A 152 -1.06 3.73 -16.73
C GLN A 152 -1.53 2.31 -16.41
N LEU A 153 -2.38 2.15 -15.41
CA LEU A 153 -2.89 0.84 -15.01
C LEU A 153 -3.89 0.34 -16.07
N GLY A 154 -3.73 -0.92 -16.48
CA GLY A 154 -4.65 -1.55 -17.42
C GLY A 154 -6.04 -1.79 -16.82
N PRO A 155 -7.00 -2.26 -17.65
CA PRO A 155 -8.32 -2.64 -17.16
C PRO A 155 -8.20 -3.79 -16.16
N LEU A 156 -8.81 -3.59 -14.98
CA LEU A 156 -8.83 -4.57 -13.91
C LEU A 156 -9.93 -5.59 -14.18
N MET A 157 -9.60 -6.86 -13.96
CA MET A 157 -10.54 -7.98 -14.00
C MET A 157 -10.70 -8.52 -12.59
N ASP A 158 -11.94 -8.77 -12.15
CA ASP A 158 -12.17 -9.57 -10.93
C ASP A 158 -11.89 -11.07 -11.17
N ASP A 159 -12.11 -11.90 -10.14
CA ASP A 159 -11.89 -13.35 -10.22
C ASP A 159 -12.69 -14.02 -11.37
N GLN A 160 -13.93 -13.58 -11.62
CA GLN A 160 -14.79 -14.16 -12.66
C GLN A 160 -14.35 -13.71 -14.05
N GLU A 161 -14.12 -12.41 -14.22
CA GLU A 161 -13.64 -11.82 -15.48
C GLU A 161 -12.28 -12.42 -15.88
N TYR A 162 -11.37 -12.59 -14.92
CA TYR A 162 -10.07 -13.19 -15.15
C TYR A 162 -10.18 -14.68 -15.52
N ALA A 163 -11.00 -15.45 -14.80
CA ALA A 163 -11.22 -16.86 -15.12
C ALA A 163 -11.81 -17.06 -16.52
N ALA A 164 -12.72 -16.18 -16.94
CA ALA A 164 -13.26 -16.20 -18.30
C ALA A 164 -12.21 -15.85 -19.35
N ALA A 165 -11.29 -14.94 -19.05
CA ALA A 165 -10.20 -14.54 -19.96
C ALA A 165 -9.10 -15.60 -20.14
N LEU A 166 -9.10 -16.67 -19.33
CA LEU A 166 -8.14 -17.78 -19.43
C LEU A 166 -8.61 -18.94 -20.33
N GLN A 167 -9.88 -18.94 -20.75
CA GLN A 167 -10.48 -19.97 -21.63
C GLN A 167 -10.20 -19.67 -23.11
#